data_AF-A0A942H575-F1
#
_entry.id   AF-A0A942H575-F1
#
_cell.length_a   1.000
_cell.length_b   1.000
_cell.length_c   1.000
_cell.angle_alpha   90.00
_cell.angle_beta   90.00
_cell.angle_gamma   90.00
#
_symmetry.space_group_name_H-M   'P 1'
#
loop_
_entity.id
_entity.type
_entity.pdbx_description
1 polymer ?
#
loop_
_entity_poly.entity_id
_entity_poly.type
_entity_poly.pdbx_seq_one_letter_code
_entity_poly.pdbx_strand_id
1 'polypeptide(L)'
;MSFDFNRSNLRRIAQVLMFALISSSFTGYAQDDKKDKEKRRKEQQRAADREKMGSVYKKWMDEDVAYIITDEEKKIFKSLKTDDEREQFIEQFWLRRDPDPDTDVNEYREEYYQRIAYANENFASGIPGWKTDRGRIYIMFGKPDEKESHPSGGSYNRPVWEGGGTTSTYPFETWWYRYIEGVGSDIEIEFVDPTGSGEYRIARNANEKDALLYVPNAGLTLSEELGLTSKADRIAGYSANNTNGNQLFGTRAKDQPFERLATLVALQRAPKVKFKDLEATLGFSEDPKVNVDVLSTGLAINFARVTDSAVLTSFTLQLDNSDLVYKSKGPIQEAAANIHARITNVSGRRAGLFEDVVTSNYLPEQLEAGQKSRSVYQKDLILPPGTYKVDLVIRDVNSGRTDIKHQGFVVPRYSESELSSSTLVLASRIEPLNGRLATGQFIRGQMKVIPNATAEYKADQALGLYMQVYNVAIDQATLRPSVDIEYVITHSGKDKEVIKFKEDGKSGMSVLNGQQITLARLIPLKQLQPGSYDVAVKVTDNVAGKSFTRKEVFTVVKSS
;
A
#
# COMPACT_ATOMS: atom_id res chain seq x y z
N MET A 1 -83.00 17.39 -70.27
CA MET A 1 -83.12 16.10 -70.98
C MET A 1 -81.75 15.47 -71.09
N SER A 2 -81.69 14.16 -70.94
CA SER A 2 -80.55 13.31 -70.59
C SER A 2 -79.57 12.98 -71.73
N PHE A 3 -78.37 12.55 -71.30
CA PHE A 3 -77.41 11.56 -71.86
C PHE A 3 -76.02 11.99 -72.36
N ASP A 4 -75.05 11.27 -71.77
CA ASP A 4 -73.81 10.68 -72.26
C ASP A 4 -72.52 11.50 -72.52
N PHE A 5 -71.45 11.04 -71.87
CA PHE A 5 -70.06 11.37 -72.17
C PHE A 5 -69.26 10.11 -72.53
N ASN A 6 -68.63 10.14 -73.70
CA ASN A 6 -67.93 9.03 -74.35
C ASN A 6 -66.43 8.99 -74.00
N ARG A 7 -65.86 7.78 -73.93
CA ARG A 7 -64.49 7.42 -73.50
C ARG A 7 -63.50 7.46 -74.69
N SER A 8 -62.48 8.33 -74.65
CA SER A 8 -61.31 8.18 -75.55
C SER A 8 -59.94 8.62 -75.03
N ASN A 9 -59.80 9.10 -73.77
CA ASN A 9 -58.50 9.57 -73.24
C ASN A 9 -57.69 8.56 -72.40
N LEU A 10 -58.10 7.29 -72.33
CA LEU A 10 -57.49 6.30 -71.42
C LEU A 10 -56.34 5.46 -72.01
N ARG A 11 -55.97 5.62 -73.28
CA ARG A 11 -54.90 4.80 -73.92
C ARG A 11 -53.53 5.46 -74.03
N ARG A 12 -53.37 6.76 -73.73
CA ARG A 12 -52.05 7.45 -73.76
C ARG A 12 -51.34 7.57 -72.41
N ILE A 13 -52.00 7.26 -71.29
CA ILE A 13 -51.41 7.33 -69.94
C ILE A 13 -50.72 6.00 -69.53
N ALA A 14 -51.09 4.88 -70.17
CA ALA A 14 -50.59 3.56 -69.79
C ALA A 14 -49.15 3.22 -70.29
N GLN A 15 -48.59 3.97 -71.25
CA GLN A 15 -47.24 3.67 -71.79
C GLN A 15 -46.10 4.48 -71.17
N VAL A 16 -46.38 5.58 -70.46
CA VAL A 16 -45.32 6.39 -69.81
C VAL A 16 -45.01 5.89 -68.39
N LEU A 17 -45.92 5.14 -67.76
CA LEU A 17 -45.74 4.61 -66.40
C LEU A 17 -44.90 3.32 -66.31
N MET A 18 -44.62 2.62 -67.41
CA MET A 18 -43.89 1.35 -67.37
C MET A 18 -42.36 1.50 -67.51
N PHE A 19 -41.85 2.65 -67.98
CA PHE A 19 -40.40 2.90 -68.11
C PHE A 19 -39.77 3.59 -66.89
N ALA A 20 -40.58 4.20 -66.00
CA ALA A 20 -40.08 4.82 -64.77
C ALA A 20 -39.90 3.85 -63.59
N LEU A 21 -40.32 2.59 -63.73
CA LEU A 21 -40.28 1.56 -62.66
C LEU A 21 -39.11 0.57 -62.78
N ILE A 22 -38.27 0.66 -63.82
CA ILE A 22 -37.09 -0.22 -63.97
C ILE A 22 -35.78 0.53 -63.67
N SER A 23 -35.74 1.86 -63.72
CA SER A 23 -34.57 2.66 -63.35
C SER A 23 -34.46 3.01 -61.86
N SER A 24 -35.49 2.74 -61.05
CA SER A 24 -35.46 2.94 -59.59
C SER A 24 -35.01 1.70 -58.81
N SER A 25 -34.80 0.56 -59.47
CA SER A 25 -34.42 -0.70 -58.81
C SER A 25 -32.91 -0.98 -58.85
N PHE A 26 -32.10 -0.19 -59.57
CA PHE A 26 -30.64 -0.38 -59.64
C PHE A 26 -29.83 0.58 -58.75
N THR A 27 -30.43 1.67 -58.28
CA THR A 27 -29.75 2.63 -57.38
C THR A 27 -29.84 2.24 -55.91
N GLY A 28 -30.83 1.44 -55.50
CA GLY A 28 -30.93 0.90 -54.14
C GLY A 28 -29.85 -0.15 -53.83
N TYR A 29 -29.62 -1.10 -54.74
CA TYR A 29 -28.66 -2.19 -54.54
C TYR A 29 -27.19 -1.73 -54.51
N ALA A 30 -26.81 -0.76 -55.35
CA ALA A 30 -25.42 -0.27 -55.40
C ALA A 30 -25.02 0.62 -54.20
N GLN A 31 -26.00 1.19 -53.50
CA GLN A 31 -25.78 2.05 -52.34
C GLN A 31 -25.75 1.27 -51.02
N ASP A 32 -26.52 0.17 -50.92
CA ASP A 32 -26.45 -0.80 -49.82
C ASP A 32 -25.16 -1.63 -49.84
N ASP A 33 -24.69 -2.08 -51.03
CA ASP A 33 -23.43 -2.82 -51.16
C ASP A 33 -22.20 -2.01 -50.69
N LYS A 34 -22.18 -0.69 -50.90
CA LYS A 34 -21.09 0.17 -50.43
C LYS A 34 -21.10 0.34 -48.90
N LYS A 35 -22.28 0.50 -48.29
CA LYS A 35 -22.42 0.60 -46.82
C LYS A 35 -22.06 -0.72 -46.13
N ASP A 36 -22.47 -1.85 -46.70
CA ASP A 36 -22.13 -3.17 -46.16
C ASP A 36 -20.65 -3.48 -46.32
N LYS A 37 -20.01 -3.08 -47.43
CA LYS A 37 -18.57 -3.25 -47.62
C LYS A 37 -17.74 -2.36 -46.69
N GLU A 38 -18.20 -1.15 -46.40
CA GLU A 38 -17.56 -0.24 -45.43
C GLU A 38 -17.75 -0.74 -43.98
N LYS A 39 -18.93 -1.26 -43.65
CA LYS A 39 -19.21 -1.88 -42.35
C LYS A 39 -18.35 -3.13 -42.12
N ARG A 40 -18.25 -4.02 -43.11
CA ARG A 40 -17.36 -5.20 -43.08
C ARG A 40 -15.89 -4.80 -42.94
N ARG A 41 -15.44 -3.74 -43.61
CA ARG A 41 -14.06 -3.23 -43.49
C ARG A 41 -13.80 -2.66 -42.09
N LYS A 42 -14.74 -1.91 -41.51
CA LYS A 42 -14.64 -1.42 -40.12
C LYS A 42 -14.69 -2.57 -39.10
N GLU A 43 -15.48 -3.61 -39.34
CA GLU A 43 -15.53 -4.81 -38.49
C GLU A 43 -14.23 -5.63 -38.59
N GLN A 44 -13.68 -5.81 -39.80
CA GLN A 44 -12.38 -6.46 -40.00
C GLN A 44 -11.23 -5.67 -39.36
N GLN A 45 -11.27 -4.34 -39.46
CA GLN A 45 -10.27 -3.47 -38.84
C GLN A 45 -10.36 -3.52 -37.31
N ARG A 46 -11.58 -3.46 -36.74
CA ARG A 46 -11.82 -3.67 -35.31
C ARG A 46 -11.41 -5.07 -34.82
N ALA A 47 -11.60 -6.10 -35.65
CA ALA A 47 -11.17 -7.47 -35.33
C ALA A 47 -9.65 -7.60 -35.34
N ALA A 48 -8.98 -7.00 -36.33
CA ALA A 48 -7.52 -6.95 -36.40
C ALA A 48 -6.91 -6.10 -35.27
N ASP A 49 -7.56 -5.01 -34.88
CA ASP A 49 -7.14 -4.18 -33.75
C ASP A 49 -7.32 -4.95 -32.42
N ARG A 50 -8.43 -5.69 -32.23
CA ARG A 50 -8.63 -6.58 -31.07
C ARG A 50 -7.60 -7.71 -31.01
N GLU A 51 -7.25 -8.30 -32.14
CA GLU A 51 -6.23 -9.35 -32.24
C GLU A 51 -4.84 -8.80 -31.89
N LYS A 52 -4.49 -7.61 -32.39
CA LYS A 52 -3.26 -6.89 -32.02
C LYS A 52 -3.23 -6.52 -30.54
N MET A 53 -4.32 -5.97 -29.99
CA MET A 53 -4.40 -5.62 -28.56
C MET A 53 -4.29 -6.86 -27.67
N GLY A 54 -4.95 -7.98 -28.05
CA GLY A 54 -4.75 -9.28 -27.39
C GLY A 54 -3.29 -9.76 -27.41
N SER A 55 -2.57 -9.50 -28.52
CA SER A 55 -1.13 -9.79 -28.62
C SER A 55 -0.28 -8.89 -27.71
N VAL A 56 -0.65 -7.62 -27.51
CA VAL A 56 0.08 -6.68 -26.64
C VAL A 56 -0.04 -7.09 -25.17
N TYR A 57 -1.24 -7.40 -24.69
CA TYR A 57 -1.45 -7.82 -23.29
C TYR A 57 -0.79 -9.15 -22.97
N LYS A 58 -0.79 -10.08 -23.94
CA LYS A 58 -0.08 -11.35 -23.80
C LYS A 58 1.43 -11.11 -23.69
N LYS A 59 1.99 -10.25 -24.54
CA LYS A 59 3.41 -9.89 -24.48
C LYS A 59 3.77 -9.23 -23.16
N TRP A 60 2.96 -8.27 -22.70
CA TRP A 60 3.17 -7.62 -21.41
C TRP A 60 3.23 -8.63 -20.25
N MET A 61 2.26 -9.55 -20.18
CA MET A 61 2.18 -10.56 -19.12
C MET A 61 3.29 -11.62 -19.18
N ASP A 62 3.64 -12.09 -20.39
CA ASP A 62 4.56 -13.22 -20.57
C ASP A 62 6.03 -12.79 -20.79
N GLU A 63 6.29 -11.53 -21.15
CA GLU A 63 7.63 -10.98 -21.36
C GLU A 63 7.92 -9.84 -20.39
N ASP A 64 7.17 -8.74 -20.47
CA ASP A 64 7.53 -7.50 -19.76
C ASP A 64 7.54 -7.73 -18.24
N VAL A 65 6.46 -8.24 -17.65
CA VAL A 65 6.35 -8.38 -16.18
C VAL A 65 6.60 -9.80 -15.67
N ALA A 66 7.15 -10.68 -16.51
CA ALA A 66 7.23 -12.11 -16.26
C ALA A 66 7.89 -12.50 -14.92
N TYR A 67 8.85 -11.70 -14.44
CA TYR A 67 9.60 -11.97 -13.20
C TYR A 67 9.00 -11.33 -11.95
N ILE A 68 8.12 -10.35 -12.11
CA ILE A 68 7.59 -9.55 -11.00
C ILE A 68 6.08 -9.73 -10.79
N ILE A 69 5.37 -10.30 -11.77
CA ILE A 69 3.96 -10.67 -11.66
C ILE A 69 3.81 -11.95 -10.82
N THR A 70 2.92 -11.91 -9.83
CA THR A 70 2.63 -13.07 -8.99
C THR A 70 1.64 -14.02 -9.69
N ASP A 71 1.60 -15.28 -9.25
CA ASP A 71 0.65 -16.27 -9.79
C ASP A 71 -0.82 -15.85 -9.62
N GLU A 72 -1.13 -15.13 -8.54
CA GLU A 72 -2.46 -14.59 -8.26
C GLU A 72 -2.81 -13.43 -9.20
N GLU A 73 -1.91 -12.45 -9.34
CA GLU A 73 -2.04 -11.35 -10.31
C GLU A 73 -2.20 -11.89 -11.73
N LYS A 74 -1.43 -12.93 -12.11
CA LYS A 74 -1.52 -13.57 -13.42
C LYS A 74 -2.87 -14.25 -13.63
N LYS A 75 -3.46 -14.86 -12.60
CA LYS A 75 -4.82 -15.45 -12.67
C LYS A 75 -5.89 -14.36 -12.83
N ILE A 76 -5.78 -13.27 -12.07
CA ILE A 76 -6.71 -12.14 -12.14
C ILE A 76 -6.65 -11.52 -13.54
N PHE A 77 -5.46 -11.19 -14.04
CA PHE A 77 -5.28 -10.59 -15.36
C PHE A 77 -5.87 -11.44 -16.49
N LYS A 78 -5.72 -12.76 -16.42
CA LYS A 78 -6.33 -13.71 -17.37
C LYS A 78 -7.85 -13.79 -17.28
N SER A 79 -8.45 -13.43 -16.15
CA SER A 79 -9.90 -13.44 -15.96
C SER A 79 -10.60 -12.16 -16.47
N LEU A 80 -9.84 -11.09 -16.73
CA LEU A 80 -10.35 -9.81 -17.25
C LEU A 80 -10.86 -9.97 -18.69
N LYS A 81 -12.04 -9.41 -18.95
CA LYS A 81 -12.77 -9.62 -20.22
C LYS A 81 -12.57 -8.46 -21.19
N THR A 82 -12.51 -7.23 -20.69
CA THR A 82 -12.39 -6.03 -21.51
C THR A 82 -10.95 -5.53 -21.58
N ASP A 83 -10.64 -4.72 -22.59
CA ASP A 83 -9.33 -4.10 -22.73
C ASP A 83 -9.14 -3.00 -21.69
N ASP A 84 -10.18 -2.20 -21.41
CA ASP A 84 -10.17 -1.17 -20.36
C ASP A 84 -9.85 -1.75 -18.97
N GLU A 85 -10.42 -2.92 -18.62
CA GLU A 85 -10.10 -3.62 -17.37
C GLU A 85 -8.62 -4.02 -17.31
N ARG A 86 -8.03 -4.44 -18.44
CA ARG A 86 -6.61 -4.84 -18.52
C ARG A 86 -5.70 -3.62 -18.41
N GLU A 87 -6.02 -2.51 -19.06
CA GLU A 87 -5.26 -1.27 -18.96
C GLU A 87 -5.27 -0.73 -17.53
N GLN A 88 -6.44 -0.70 -16.89
CA GLN A 88 -6.56 -0.33 -15.48
C GLN A 88 -5.75 -1.26 -14.58
N PHE A 89 -5.77 -2.58 -14.84
CA PHE A 89 -4.94 -3.52 -14.09
C PHE A 89 -3.45 -3.22 -14.24
N ILE A 90 -2.98 -2.92 -15.46
CA ILE A 90 -1.57 -2.60 -15.73
C ILE A 90 -1.15 -1.32 -15.00
N GLU A 91 -2.00 -0.29 -15.03
CA GLU A 91 -1.76 0.95 -14.30
C GLU A 91 -1.63 0.70 -12.79
N GLN A 92 -2.60 0.00 -12.21
CA GLN A 92 -2.58 -0.37 -10.79
C GLN A 92 -1.42 -1.31 -10.42
N PHE A 93 -0.98 -2.15 -11.36
CA PHE A 93 0.14 -3.06 -11.19
C PHE A 93 1.47 -2.32 -11.02
N TRP A 94 1.65 -1.21 -11.72
CA TRP A 94 2.82 -0.35 -11.59
C TRP A 94 2.70 0.59 -10.39
N LEU A 95 1.54 1.23 -10.20
CA LEU A 95 1.29 2.13 -9.06
C LEU A 95 1.57 1.46 -7.70
N ARG A 96 1.20 0.18 -7.53
CA ARG A 96 1.50 -0.57 -6.30
C ARG A 96 2.98 -0.88 -6.10
N ARG A 97 3.82 -0.71 -7.12
CA ARG A 97 5.27 -0.94 -7.07
C ARG A 97 6.04 0.37 -7.13
N ASP A 98 5.33 1.50 -7.09
CA ASP A 98 5.91 2.84 -7.08
C ASP A 98 6.58 3.16 -5.74
N PRO A 99 7.90 3.41 -5.69
CA PRO A 99 8.59 3.80 -4.46
C PRO A 99 8.25 5.22 -4.02
N ASP A 100 7.99 6.14 -4.97
CA ASP A 100 7.67 7.54 -4.70
C ASP A 100 6.49 7.99 -5.57
N PRO A 101 5.25 7.71 -5.12
CA PRO A 101 4.07 8.02 -5.90
C PRO A 101 3.70 9.52 -5.89
N ASP A 102 4.55 10.40 -5.36
CA ASP A 102 4.39 11.85 -5.45
C ASP A 102 5.02 12.42 -6.74
N THR A 103 5.75 11.60 -7.51
CA THR A 103 6.27 11.97 -8.82
C THR A 103 5.28 11.59 -9.94
N ASP A 104 5.33 12.33 -11.05
CA ASP A 104 4.46 12.06 -12.22
C ASP A 104 4.83 10.74 -12.94
N VAL A 105 5.98 10.14 -12.58
CA VAL A 105 6.59 9.03 -13.28
C VAL A 105 7.04 7.99 -12.28
N ASN A 106 6.48 6.79 -12.38
CA ASN A 106 6.90 5.65 -11.58
C ASN A 106 8.36 5.26 -11.86
N GLU A 107 9.27 5.61 -10.97
CA GLU A 107 10.72 5.39 -11.17
C GLU A 107 11.05 3.91 -11.21
N TYR A 108 10.35 3.09 -10.43
CA TYR A 108 10.56 1.64 -10.44
C TYR A 108 10.20 1.02 -11.79
N ARG A 109 9.09 1.46 -12.41
CA ARG A 109 8.69 1.03 -13.75
C ARG A 109 9.76 1.40 -14.77
N GLU A 110 10.23 2.64 -14.74
CA GLU A 110 11.27 3.09 -15.66
C GLU A 110 12.57 2.30 -15.48
N GLU A 111 13.05 2.19 -14.25
CA GLU A 111 14.26 1.45 -13.94
C GLU A 111 14.13 -0.02 -14.36
N TYR A 112 12.97 -0.64 -14.12
CA TYR A 112 12.71 -2.02 -14.51
C TYR A 112 12.77 -2.23 -16.02
N TYR A 113 12.13 -1.36 -16.80
CA TYR A 113 12.22 -1.42 -18.27
C TYR A 113 13.64 -1.11 -18.78
N GLN A 114 14.37 -0.20 -18.13
CA GLN A 114 15.78 0.05 -18.44
C GLN A 114 16.64 -1.19 -18.18
N ARG A 115 16.40 -1.93 -17.09
CA ARG A 115 17.09 -3.18 -16.79
C ARG A 115 16.78 -4.27 -17.81
N ILE A 116 15.55 -4.36 -18.31
CA ILE A 116 15.19 -5.28 -19.41
C ILE A 116 15.95 -4.93 -20.68
N ALA A 117 15.98 -3.64 -21.06
CA ALA A 117 16.71 -3.18 -22.23
C ALA A 117 18.21 -3.50 -22.11
N TYR A 118 18.81 -3.16 -20.97
CA TYR A 118 20.21 -3.46 -20.67
C TYR A 118 20.49 -4.97 -20.74
N ALA A 119 19.63 -5.80 -20.15
CA ALA A 119 19.79 -7.24 -20.17
C ALA A 119 19.75 -7.79 -21.61
N ASN A 120 18.84 -7.31 -22.45
CA ASN A 120 18.74 -7.71 -23.84
C ASN A 120 19.95 -7.29 -24.69
N GLU A 121 20.54 -6.13 -24.39
CA GLU A 121 21.73 -5.64 -25.09
C GLU A 121 23.01 -6.39 -24.66
N ASN A 122 23.17 -6.66 -23.36
CA ASN A 122 24.43 -7.14 -22.80
C ASN A 122 24.50 -8.66 -22.58
N PHE A 123 23.36 -9.34 -22.46
CA PHE A 123 23.30 -10.76 -22.08
C PHE A 123 22.60 -11.65 -23.11
N ALA A 124 22.30 -11.17 -24.32
CA ALA A 124 21.73 -12.02 -25.36
C ALA A 124 22.73 -13.09 -25.85
N SER A 125 22.27 -14.33 -25.97
CA SER A 125 23.11 -15.48 -26.35
C SER A 125 22.30 -16.53 -27.12
N GLY A 126 21.82 -16.17 -28.32
CA GLY A 126 20.89 -16.99 -29.11
C GLY A 126 19.45 -17.01 -28.56
N ILE A 127 19.26 -16.68 -27.28
CA ILE A 127 18.00 -16.30 -26.65
C ILE A 127 18.03 -14.82 -26.24
N PRO A 128 16.87 -14.14 -26.15
CA PRO A 128 16.78 -12.78 -25.63
C PRO A 128 17.42 -12.67 -24.25
N GLY A 129 18.18 -11.60 -24.01
CA GLY A 129 18.96 -11.43 -22.78
C GLY A 129 18.12 -11.47 -21.51
N TRP A 130 16.87 -10.97 -21.53
CA TRP A 130 15.94 -11.08 -20.40
C TRP A 130 15.69 -12.52 -19.96
N LYS A 131 15.76 -13.51 -20.86
CA LYS A 131 15.57 -14.94 -20.55
C LYS A 131 16.82 -15.63 -20.00
N THR A 132 17.99 -15.02 -20.11
CA THR A 132 19.23 -15.59 -19.57
C THR A 132 19.28 -15.47 -18.06
N ASP A 133 20.06 -16.32 -17.40
CA ASP A 133 20.22 -16.24 -15.95
C ASP A 133 20.82 -14.91 -15.50
N ARG A 134 21.84 -14.40 -16.21
CA ARG A 134 22.43 -13.07 -15.94
C ARG A 134 21.40 -11.96 -16.11
N GLY A 135 20.64 -11.99 -17.20
CA GLY A 135 19.59 -11.00 -17.46
C GLY A 135 18.49 -11.03 -16.40
N ARG A 136 18.05 -12.22 -15.99
CA ARG A 136 17.06 -12.39 -14.92
C ARG A 136 17.56 -11.77 -13.61
N ILE A 137 18.78 -12.10 -13.18
CA ILE A 137 19.37 -11.56 -11.94
C ILE A 137 19.49 -10.04 -12.02
N TYR A 138 19.94 -9.50 -13.15
CA TYR A 138 20.06 -8.06 -13.37
C TYR A 138 18.70 -7.34 -13.36
N ILE A 139 17.67 -7.91 -13.98
CA ILE A 139 16.32 -7.34 -13.99
C ILE A 139 15.75 -7.29 -12.56
N MET A 140 15.89 -8.39 -11.83
CA MET A 140 15.33 -8.57 -10.49
C MET A 140 16.02 -7.71 -9.44
N PHE A 141 17.36 -7.71 -9.42
CA PHE A 141 18.14 -7.16 -8.32
C PHE A 141 19.01 -5.97 -8.73
N GLY A 142 19.05 -5.63 -10.02
CA GLY A 142 19.86 -4.54 -10.55
C GLY A 142 21.32 -4.93 -10.74
N LYS A 143 22.15 -3.91 -10.94
CA LYS A 143 23.59 -4.05 -11.14
C LYS A 143 24.26 -4.61 -9.87
N PRO A 144 25.21 -5.56 -9.99
CA PRO A 144 25.99 -6.00 -8.84
C PRO A 144 26.90 -4.90 -8.30
N ASP A 145 27.19 -4.96 -7.00
CA ASP A 145 28.13 -4.04 -6.33
C ASP A 145 29.56 -4.23 -6.85
N GLU A 146 29.93 -5.49 -7.10
CA GLU A 146 31.21 -5.87 -7.68
C GLU A 146 31.01 -6.98 -8.72
N LYS A 147 31.82 -6.95 -9.78
CA LYS A 147 31.78 -7.95 -10.86
C LYS A 147 33.19 -8.34 -11.27
N GLU A 148 33.45 -9.64 -11.30
CA GLU A 148 34.64 -10.24 -11.87
C GLU A 148 34.24 -11.04 -13.12
N SER A 149 34.99 -10.91 -14.20
CA SER A 149 34.64 -11.49 -15.49
C SER A 149 35.85 -12.15 -16.14
N HIS A 150 35.67 -13.41 -16.52
CA HIS A 150 36.66 -14.25 -17.19
C HIS A 150 36.09 -14.73 -18.52
N PRO A 151 35.97 -13.86 -19.54
CA PRO A 151 35.21 -14.15 -20.77
C PRO A 151 35.84 -15.22 -21.67
N SER A 152 37.13 -15.51 -21.51
CA SER A 152 37.82 -16.55 -22.27
C SER A 152 38.09 -17.82 -21.44
N GLY A 153 37.74 -17.81 -20.15
CA GLY A 153 38.22 -18.81 -19.20
C GLY A 153 39.75 -18.89 -19.19
N GLY A 154 40.29 -20.10 -19.17
CA GLY A 154 41.73 -20.37 -19.26
C GLY A 154 42.37 -20.62 -17.90
N SER A 155 43.68 -20.37 -17.79
CA SER A 155 44.42 -20.69 -16.57
C SER A 155 43.91 -19.87 -15.38
N TYR A 156 43.50 -20.57 -14.33
CA TYR A 156 42.89 -19.99 -13.13
C TYR A 156 43.55 -20.58 -11.89
N ASN A 157 44.03 -19.68 -11.03
CA ASN A 157 44.55 -20.04 -9.72
C ASN A 157 43.39 -20.06 -8.73
N ARG A 158 43.01 -21.24 -8.26
CA ARG A 158 41.90 -21.35 -7.31
C ARG A 158 42.30 -20.71 -5.99
N PRO A 159 41.39 -19.95 -5.36
CA PRO A 159 41.61 -19.54 -3.99
C PRO A 159 41.62 -20.74 -3.06
N VAL A 160 42.19 -20.57 -1.86
CA VAL A 160 42.37 -21.66 -0.89
C VAL A 160 41.05 -22.33 -0.48
N TRP A 161 39.96 -21.58 -0.42
CA TRP A 161 38.62 -22.10 -0.08
C TRP A 161 37.97 -22.91 -1.22
N GLU A 162 38.50 -22.82 -2.46
CA GLU A 162 38.16 -23.70 -3.59
C GLU A 162 39.15 -24.88 -3.72
N GLY A 163 40.02 -25.09 -2.74
CA GLY A 163 41.01 -26.17 -2.70
C GLY A 163 42.39 -25.80 -3.24
N GLY A 164 42.60 -24.56 -3.71
CA GLY A 164 43.89 -24.11 -4.24
C GLY A 164 44.32 -24.81 -5.53
N GLY A 165 45.57 -24.57 -5.92
CA GLY A 165 46.16 -25.10 -7.14
C GLY A 165 45.70 -24.35 -8.40
N THR A 166 46.18 -24.79 -9.56
CA THR A 166 45.90 -24.15 -10.85
C THR A 166 45.07 -25.09 -11.72
N THR A 167 44.08 -24.56 -12.42
CA THR A 167 43.29 -25.30 -13.42
C THR A 167 43.05 -24.48 -14.67
N SER A 168 42.36 -25.06 -15.65
CA SER A 168 41.73 -24.33 -16.73
C SER A 168 40.23 -24.22 -16.46
N THR A 169 39.66 -23.03 -16.62
CA THR A 169 38.21 -22.84 -16.49
C THR A 169 37.53 -22.60 -17.83
N TYR A 170 36.23 -22.88 -17.88
CA TYR A 170 35.33 -22.31 -18.88
C TYR A 170 35.19 -20.79 -18.64
N PRO A 171 34.64 -20.03 -19.60
CA PRO A 171 34.24 -18.65 -19.35
C PRO A 171 33.28 -18.57 -18.16
N PHE A 172 33.55 -17.65 -17.22
CA PHE A 172 32.70 -17.44 -16.06
C PHE A 172 32.67 -15.97 -15.62
N GLU A 173 31.64 -15.60 -14.87
CA GLU A 173 31.54 -14.31 -14.18
C GLU A 173 31.10 -14.54 -12.74
N THR A 174 31.62 -13.72 -11.83
CA THR A 174 31.18 -13.71 -10.43
C THR A 174 30.65 -12.33 -10.10
N TRP A 175 29.44 -12.29 -9.56
CA TRP A 175 28.72 -11.07 -9.20
C TRP A 175 28.52 -11.05 -7.68
N TRP A 176 28.88 -9.94 -7.06
CA TRP A 176 28.69 -9.74 -5.61
C TRP A 176 27.66 -8.67 -5.35
N TYR A 177 26.78 -8.97 -4.38
CA TYR A 177 25.82 -8.04 -3.82
C TYR A 177 26.02 -7.99 -2.31
N ARG A 178 26.22 -6.80 -1.76
CA ARG A 178 26.34 -6.57 -0.32
C ARG A 178 25.06 -6.96 0.41
N TYR A 179 23.91 -6.66 -0.20
CA TYR A 179 22.60 -6.98 0.33
C TYR A 179 21.57 -7.11 -0.79
N ILE A 180 20.77 -8.18 -0.75
CA ILE A 180 19.59 -8.35 -1.60
C ILE A 180 18.38 -8.58 -0.69
N GLU A 181 17.36 -7.72 -0.84
CA GLU A 181 16.11 -7.82 -0.09
C GLU A 181 15.44 -9.18 -0.33
N GLY A 182 15.11 -9.89 0.76
CA GLY A 182 14.49 -11.22 0.70
C GLY A 182 15.46 -12.40 0.48
N VAL A 183 16.75 -12.14 0.22
CA VAL A 183 17.79 -13.17 0.06
C VAL A 183 18.79 -13.12 1.22
N GLY A 184 19.40 -11.96 1.51
CA GLY A 184 20.37 -11.82 2.59
C GLY A 184 21.52 -10.86 2.26
N SER A 185 22.55 -10.87 3.11
CA SER A 185 23.79 -10.10 2.93
C SER A 185 24.92 -10.98 2.38
N ASP A 186 25.94 -10.38 1.76
CA ASP A 186 27.12 -11.06 1.19
C ASP A 186 26.74 -12.17 0.17
N ILE A 187 25.94 -11.79 -0.82
CA ILE A 187 25.47 -12.71 -1.85
C ILE A 187 26.47 -12.77 -3.00
N GLU A 188 26.97 -13.97 -3.28
CA GLU A 188 27.91 -14.28 -4.36
C GLU A 188 27.22 -15.20 -5.37
N ILE A 189 27.12 -14.74 -6.62
CA ILE A 189 26.47 -15.46 -7.71
C ILE A 189 27.51 -15.69 -8.80
N GLU A 190 27.79 -16.96 -9.08
CA GLU A 190 28.71 -17.37 -10.14
C GLU A 190 27.90 -17.83 -11.36
N PHE A 191 28.31 -17.38 -12.54
CA PHE A 191 27.74 -17.81 -13.81
C PHE A 191 28.82 -18.41 -14.69
N VAL A 192 28.53 -19.53 -15.35
CA VAL A 192 29.50 -20.28 -16.18
C VAL A 192 28.89 -20.56 -17.53
N ASP A 193 29.69 -20.48 -18.59
CA ASP A 193 29.34 -20.95 -19.94
C ASP A 193 30.26 -22.12 -20.35
N PRO A 194 29.88 -23.37 -20.02
CA PRO A 194 30.64 -24.55 -20.42
C PRO A 194 30.65 -24.79 -21.93
N THR A 195 29.74 -24.16 -22.68
CA THR A 195 29.50 -24.42 -24.11
C THR A 195 30.26 -23.46 -25.03
N GLY A 196 30.74 -22.34 -24.49
CA GLY A 196 31.32 -21.25 -25.29
C GLY A 196 30.29 -20.55 -26.19
N SER A 197 29.00 -20.69 -25.91
CA SER A 197 27.91 -20.10 -26.70
C SER A 197 27.59 -18.65 -26.31
N GLY A 198 28.17 -18.16 -25.22
CA GLY A 198 27.82 -16.90 -24.57
C GLY A 198 26.65 -17.03 -23.59
N GLU A 199 26.05 -18.22 -23.43
CA GLU A 199 24.95 -18.47 -22.49
C GLU A 199 25.51 -18.83 -21.10
N TYR A 200 25.78 -17.80 -20.29
CA TYR A 200 26.21 -17.97 -18.91
C TYR A 200 25.04 -18.38 -18.01
N ARG A 201 25.15 -19.56 -17.40
CA ARG A 201 24.16 -20.14 -16.48
C ARG A 201 24.65 -20.06 -15.04
N ILE A 202 23.74 -19.89 -14.09
CA ILE A 202 24.10 -19.87 -12.67
C ILE A 202 24.71 -21.22 -12.27
N ALA A 203 25.93 -21.17 -11.76
CA ALA A 203 26.64 -22.34 -11.25
C ALA A 203 26.10 -22.71 -9.87
N ARG A 204 25.87 -24.02 -9.65
CA ARG A 204 25.41 -24.55 -8.36
C ARG A 204 26.57 -24.78 -7.41
N ASN A 205 27.78 -24.87 -7.95
CA ASN A 205 29.02 -24.96 -7.19
C ASN A 205 30.19 -24.46 -8.04
N ALA A 206 31.29 -24.10 -7.37
CA ALA A 206 32.50 -23.58 -8.02
C ALA A 206 33.25 -24.60 -8.88
N ASN A 207 32.90 -25.90 -8.85
CA ASN A 207 33.55 -26.87 -9.73
C ASN A 207 32.98 -26.85 -11.15
N GLU A 208 31.81 -26.24 -11.37
CA GLU A 208 31.21 -26.19 -12.71
C GLU A 208 32.03 -25.36 -13.70
N LYS A 209 32.79 -24.37 -13.24
CA LYS A 209 33.74 -23.63 -14.08
C LYS A 209 35.01 -24.43 -14.40
N ASP A 210 35.32 -25.51 -13.68
CA ASP A 210 36.55 -26.28 -13.87
C ASP A 210 36.48 -27.16 -15.12
N ALA A 211 37.11 -26.70 -16.21
CA ALA A 211 37.12 -27.42 -17.49
C ALA A 211 37.91 -28.73 -17.43
N LEU A 212 38.78 -28.88 -16.43
CA LEU A 212 39.57 -30.09 -16.24
C LEU A 212 38.93 -31.04 -15.25
N LEU A 213 37.75 -30.76 -14.67
CA LEU A 213 37.14 -31.55 -13.58
C LEU A 213 37.08 -33.06 -13.86
N TYR A 214 36.85 -33.48 -15.11
CA TYR A 214 36.77 -34.89 -15.50
C TYR A 214 38.03 -35.44 -16.18
N VAL A 215 39.07 -34.62 -16.33
CA VAL A 215 40.35 -35.02 -16.93
C VAL A 215 41.24 -35.68 -15.85
N PRO A 216 41.68 -36.93 -16.04
CA PRO A 216 42.57 -37.59 -15.09
C PRO A 216 43.88 -36.81 -14.89
N ASN A 217 44.32 -36.67 -13.64
CA ASN A 217 45.60 -36.05 -13.25
C ASN A 217 45.82 -34.60 -13.72
N ALA A 218 44.78 -33.86 -14.12
CA ALA A 218 44.87 -32.48 -14.55
C ALA A 218 43.96 -31.57 -13.71
N GLY A 219 44.36 -30.31 -13.49
CA GLY A 219 43.57 -29.35 -12.70
C GLY A 219 43.31 -29.82 -11.27
N LEU A 220 44.31 -30.43 -10.65
CA LEU A 220 44.20 -30.94 -9.28
C LEU A 220 44.08 -29.77 -8.29
N THR A 221 43.41 -30.02 -7.17
CA THR A 221 43.50 -29.18 -5.98
C THR A 221 44.76 -29.54 -5.19
N LEU A 222 45.21 -28.67 -4.28
CA LEU A 222 46.40 -28.96 -3.46
C LEU A 222 46.22 -30.25 -2.62
N SER A 223 45.01 -30.49 -2.11
CA SER A 223 44.68 -31.72 -1.38
C SER A 223 44.74 -32.97 -2.27
N GLU A 224 44.37 -32.85 -3.55
CA GLU A 224 44.46 -33.93 -4.54
C GLU A 224 45.91 -34.19 -4.97
N GLU A 225 46.72 -33.14 -5.15
CA GLU A 225 48.16 -33.25 -5.44
C GLU A 225 48.93 -33.96 -4.32
N LEU A 226 48.54 -33.71 -3.06
CA LEU A 226 49.12 -34.34 -1.88
C LEU A 226 48.53 -35.73 -1.56
N GLY A 227 47.54 -36.19 -2.34
CA GLY A 227 46.90 -37.51 -2.16
C GLY A 227 45.99 -37.62 -0.92
N LEU A 228 45.57 -36.50 -0.33
CA LEU A 228 44.68 -36.47 0.84
C LEU A 228 43.20 -36.71 0.45
N THR A 229 42.83 -36.25 -0.75
CA THR A 229 41.50 -36.43 -1.36
C THR A 229 41.63 -36.86 -2.80
N SER A 230 40.59 -37.48 -3.35
CA SER A 230 40.49 -37.81 -4.78
C SER A 230 39.56 -36.85 -5.51
N LYS A 231 39.73 -36.77 -6.84
CA LYS A 231 38.83 -36.03 -7.71
C LYS A 231 37.39 -36.56 -7.70
N ALA A 232 37.24 -37.86 -7.45
CA ALA A 232 35.93 -38.49 -7.28
C ALA A 232 35.19 -37.91 -6.06
N ASP A 233 35.90 -37.59 -4.97
CA ASP A 233 35.31 -36.99 -3.76
C ASP A 233 34.78 -35.57 -4.02
N ARG A 234 35.45 -34.83 -4.92
CA ARG A 234 35.03 -33.49 -5.36
C ARG A 234 33.81 -33.55 -6.28
N ILE A 235 33.77 -34.48 -7.22
CA ILE A 235 32.62 -34.72 -8.12
C ILE A 235 31.39 -35.18 -7.34
N ALA A 236 31.59 -36.06 -6.35
CA ALA A 236 30.50 -36.60 -5.52
C ALA A 236 30.02 -35.62 -4.43
N GLY A 237 30.66 -34.45 -4.27
CA GLY A 237 30.27 -33.43 -3.30
C GLY A 237 30.61 -33.76 -1.84
N TYR A 238 31.33 -34.87 -1.58
CA TYR A 238 31.76 -35.27 -0.23
C TYR A 238 32.79 -34.32 0.38
N SER A 239 33.48 -33.54 -0.46
CA SER A 239 34.45 -32.54 -0.03
C SER A 239 33.81 -31.42 0.83
N ALA A 240 32.54 -31.06 0.60
CA ALA A 240 31.99 -29.83 1.17
C ALA A 240 31.72 -29.86 2.68
N ASN A 241 31.52 -31.07 3.27
CA ASN A 241 31.16 -31.22 4.68
C ASN A 241 32.32 -31.53 5.62
N ASN A 242 33.56 -31.62 5.13
CA ASN A 242 34.75 -32.00 5.92
C ASN A 242 34.48 -33.13 6.94
N THR A 243 33.60 -34.08 6.61
CA THR A 243 33.15 -35.09 7.57
C THR A 243 34.26 -36.08 7.93
N ASN A 244 35.32 -36.12 7.10
CA ASN A 244 36.45 -37.04 7.25
C ASN A 244 37.78 -36.33 7.58
N GLY A 245 37.83 -34.99 7.73
CA GLY A 245 39.07 -34.27 8.09
C GLY A 245 40.16 -34.23 7.01
N ASN A 246 39.88 -34.68 5.78
CA ASN A 246 40.88 -34.86 4.72
C ASN A 246 41.09 -33.62 3.83
N GLN A 247 40.35 -32.52 4.03
CA GLN A 247 40.59 -31.27 3.30
C GLN A 247 41.69 -30.45 3.97
N LEU A 248 42.68 -30.00 3.18
CA LEU A 248 43.80 -29.17 3.65
C LEU A 248 43.35 -27.76 4.09
N PHE A 249 42.24 -27.25 3.52
CA PHE A 249 41.70 -25.93 3.79
C PHE A 249 40.19 -26.01 4.07
N GLY A 250 39.69 -25.15 4.95
CA GLY A 250 38.27 -25.03 5.21
C GLY A 250 37.51 -24.32 4.07
N THR A 251 36.24 -24.66 3.89
CA THR A 251 35.32 -23.98 2.99
C THR A 251 34.63 -22.80 3.69
N ARG A 252 34.25 -21.75 2.95
CA ARG A 252 33.46 -20.65 3.52
C ARG A 252 32.05 -21.16 3.84
N ALA A 253 31.41 -20.58 4.86
CA ALA A 253 30.03 -20.95 5.23
C ALA A 253 29.05 -20.83 4.04
N LYS A 254 29.21 -19.80 3.21
CA LYS A 254 28.37 -19.57 2.01
C LYS A 254 28.61 -20.55 0.85
N ASP A 255 29.76 -21.24 0.84
CA ASP A 255 30.06 -22.26 -0.18
C ASP A 255 29.50 -23.64 0.20
N GLN A 256 28.92 -23.78 1.39
CA GLN A 256 28.30 -25.02 1.86
C GLN A 256 27.10 -25.39 0.97
N PRO A 257 26.87 -26.67 0.65
CA PRO A 257 25.87 -27.06 -0.33
C PRO A 257 24.45 -26.63 0.04
N PHE A 258 24.10 -26.71 1.33
CA PHE A 258 22.79 -26.32 1.81
C PHE A 258 22.59 -24.79 1.77
N GLU A 259 23.58 -24.02 2.21
CA GLU A 259 23.53 -22.55 2.18
C GLU A 259 23.45 -22.05 0.73
N ARG A 260 24.29 -22.58 -0.17
CA ARG A 260 24.24 -22.22 -1.59
C ARG A 260 22.88 -22.56 -2.21
N LEU A 261 22.32 -23.74 -1.90
CA LEU A 261 21.01 -24.13 -2.39
C LEU A 261 19.90 -23.24 -1.82
N ALA A 262 19.98 -22.86 -0.55
CA ALA A 262 19.06 -21.90 0.07
C ALA A 262 19.13 -20.53 -0.62
N THR A 263 20.34 -20.03 -0.90
CA THR A 263 20.56 -18.78 -1.67
C THR A 263 19.98 -18.89 -3.08
N LEU A 264 20.24 -19.97 -3.82
CA LEU A 264 19.70 -20.18 -5.16
C LEU A 264 18.16 -20.23 -5.18
N VAL A 265 17.56 -20.92 -4.21
CA VAL A 265 16.11 -20.95 -4.05
C VAL A 265 15.57 -19.56 -3.72
N ALA A 266 16.25 -18.80 -2.87
CA ALA A 266 15.86 -17.43 -2.53
C ALA A 266 15.95 -16.48 -3.73
N LEU A 267 17.02 -16.57 -4.54
CA LEU A 267 17.19 -15.80 -5.78
C LEU A 267 16.11 -16.12 -6.83
N GLN A 268 15.52 -17.31 -6.77
CA GLN A 268 14.43 -17.71 -7.67
C GLN A 268 13.06 -17.21 -7.24
N ARG A 269 12.87 -16.78 -5.99
CA ARG A 269 11.57 -16.30 -5.50
C ARG A 269 11.24 -14.95 -6.12
N ALA A 270 9.98 -14.75 -6.47
CA ALA A 270 9.48 -13.42 -6.82
C ALA A 270 9.73 -12.46 -5.64
N PRO A 271 10.09 -11.20 -5.92
CA PRO A 271 10.35 -10.26 -4.85
C PRO A 271 9.06 -10.07 -4.05
N LYS A 272 9.19 -9.95 -2.73
CA LYS A 272 8.02 -9.68 -1.89
C LYS A 272 7.49 -8.30 -2.26
N VAL A 273 6.30 -8.25 -2.84
CA VAL A 273 5.58 -6.98 -3.05
C VAL A 273 5.34 -6.41 -1.66
N LYS A 274 5.85 -5.20 -1.39
CA LYS A 274 5.63 -4.49 -0.11
C LYS A 274 4.13 -4.34 0.22
N PHE A 275 3.27 -4.46 -0.80
CA PHE A 275 1.83 -4.23 -0.78
C PHE A 275 0.99 -5.48 -1.17
N LYS A 276 1.35 -6.68 -0.68
CA LYS A 276 0.71 -7.90 -1.19
C LYS A 276 -0.76 -8.12 -0.75
N ASP A 277 -1.24 -7.55 0.36
CA ASP A 277 -2.40 -8.15 1.03
C ASP A 277 -3.63 -7.28 1.32
N LEU A 278 -3.70 -6.03 0.87
CA LEU A 278 -4.89 -5.20 1.17
C LEU A 278 -5.67 -4.80 -0.07
N GLU A 279 -5.08 -4.13 -1.05
CA GLU A 279 -5.85 -3.56 -2.18
C GLU A 279 -6.62 -4.58 -3.03
N ALA A 280 -6.09 -5.78 -3.26
CA ALA A 280 -6.80 -6.82 -4.04
C ALA A 280 -8.09 -7.33 -3.35
N THR A 281 -8.25 -7.06 -2.04
CA THR A 281 -9.46 -7.39 -1.29
C THR A 281 -10.39 -6.16 -1.13
N LEU A 282 -9.97 -4.95 -1.52
CA LEU A 282 -10.63 -3.68 -1.20
C LEU A 282 -11.82 -3.28 -2.07
N GLY A 283 -12.55 -4.21 -2.69
CA GLY A 283 -13.93 -3.92 -3.16
C GLY A 283 -14.13 -2.59 -3.90
N PHE A 284 -13.13 -2.10 -4.65
CA PHE A 284 -13.25 -0.92 -5.50
C PHE A 284 -13.90 -1.28 -6.85
N SER A 285 -14.22 -2.57 -7.06
CA SER A 285 -15.30 -2.96 -7.98
C SER A 285 -16.61 -2.48 -7.39
N GLU A 286 -17.46 -1.88 -8.21
CA GLU A 286 -18.78 -1.33 -7.86
C GLU A 286 -19.77 -2.32 -7.20
N ASP A 287 -19.37 -3.57 -6.97
CA ASP A 287 -20.13 -4.59 -6.23
C ASP A 287 -19.44 -4.99 -4.91
N PRO A 288 -19.94 -4.53 -3.74
CA PRO A 288 -19.46 -4.99 -2.45
C PRO A 288 -19.95 -6.43 -2.24
N LYS A 289 -19.05 -7.41 -2.26
CA LYS A 289 -19.33 -8.72 -1.66
C LYS A 289 -19.42 -8.53 -0.15
N VAL A 290 -20.65 -8.37 0.33
CA VAL A 290 -21.03 -8.27 1.74
C VAL A 290 -20.53 -9.51 2.48
N ASN A 291 -19.43 -9.36 3.22
CA ASN A 291 -18.99 -10.34 4.19
C ASN A 291 -19.74 -10.05 5.50
N VAL A 292 -20.42 -11.06 6.05
CA VAL A 292 -21.48 -10.89 7.07
C VAL A 292 -20.92 -10.67 8.50
N ASP A 293 -19.61 -10.80 8.69
CA ASP A 293 -18.91 -10.54 9.96
C ASP A 293 -18.00 -9.31 9.83
N VAL A 294 -18.53 -8.14 10.21
CA VAL A 294 -17.82 -6.85 10.15
C VAL A 294 -17.18 -6.54 11.51
N LEU A 295 -15.96 -6.01 11.52
CA LEU A 295 -15.32 -5.51 12.75
C LEU A 295 -16.01 -4.23 13.22
N SER A 296 -16.36 -4.11 14.51
CA SER A 296 -16.84 -2.85 15.06
C SER A 296 -15.68 -1.88 15.25
N THR A 297 -15.65 -0.81 14.46
CA THR A 297 -14.60 0.22 14.57
C THR A 297 -15.18 1.63 14.68
N GLY A 298 -14.60 2.46 15.54
CA GLY A 298 -14.87 3.89 15.64
C GLY A 298 -13.81 4.69 14.88
N LEU A 299 -14.22 5.70 14.11
CA LEU A 299 -13.32 6.65 13.45
C LEU A 299 -13.68 8.07 13.89
N ALA A 300 -12.70 8.78 14.46
CA ALA A 300 -12.79 10.21 14.75
C ALA A 300 -11.70 10.97 14.01
N ILE A 301 -12.07 12.11 13.44
CA ILE A 301 -11.16 13.00 12.71
C ILE A 301 -11.13 14.33 13.44
N ASN A 302 -9.97 14.69 13.98
CA ASN A 302 -9.79 15.89 14.79
C ASN A 302 -8.81 16.86 14.12
N PHE A 303 -9.09 18.15 14.20
CA PHE A 303 -8.29 19.20 13.56
C PHE A 303 -7.65 20.11 14.60
N ALA A 304 -6.36 20.43 14.42
CA ALA A 304 -5.64 21.44 15.20
C ALA A 304 -4.79 22.31 14.28
N ARG A 305 -4.68 23.60 14.61
CA ARG A 305 -3.91 24.55 13.80
C ARG A 305 -2.41 24.29 13.94
N VAL A 306 -1.70 24.22 12.81
CA VAL A 306 -0.22 24.27 12.76
C VAL A 306 0.20 25.63 12.23
N THR A 307 -0.29 25.98 11.04
CA THR A 307 -0.15 27.32 10.42
C THR A 307 -1.50 27.76 9.84
N ASP A 308 -1.51 28.87 9.10
CA ASP A 308 -2.66 29.36 8.34
C ASP A 308 -3.01 28.47 7.12
N SER A 309 -1.99 27.84 6.52
CA SER A 309 -2.09 26.97 5.35
C SER A 309 -2.03 25.47 5.65
N ALA A 310 -1.70 25.10 6.90
CA ALA A 310 -1.48 23.72 7.30
C ALA A 310 -2.23 23.37 8.59
N VAL A 311 -3.03 22.30 8.51
CA VAL A 311 -3.84 21.81 9.62
C VAL A 311 -3.41 20.40 9.99
N LEU A 312 -3.10 20.19 11.26
CA LEU A 312 -2.90 18.86 11.82
C LEU A 312 -4.25 18.16 11.84
N THR A 313 -4.35 17.11 11.04
CA THR A 313 -5.53 16.24 10.94
C THR A 313 -5.20 14.89 11.56
N SER A 314 -5.89 14.58 12.64
CA SER A 314 -5.68 13.38 13.44
C SER A 314 -6.78 12.37 13.19
N PHE A 315 -6.41 11.24 12.61
CA PHE A 315 -7.28 10.08 12.42
C PHE A 315 -7.13 9.16 13.62
N THR A 316 -8.16 9.08 14.47
CA THR A 316 -8.19 8.18 15.62
C THR A 316 -9.13 7.02 15.33
N LEU A 317 -8.58 5.81 15.43
CA LEU A 317 -9.28 4.56 15.26
C LEU A 317 -9.43 3.87 16.60
N GLN A 318 -10.63 3.37 16.88
CA GLN A 318 -10.94 2.63 18.09
C GLN A 318 -11.47 1.26 17.68
N LEU A 319 -10.79 0.21 18.14
CA LEU A 319 -11.10 -1.18 17.85
C LEU A 319 -11.64 -1.84 19.11
N ASP A 320 -12.77 -2.54 18.99
CA ASP A 320 -13.27 -3.43 20.04
C ASP A 320 -12.41 -4.70 20.07
N ASN A 321 -11.70 -4.95 21.18
CA ASN A 321 -10.76 -6.07 21.26
C ASN A 321 -11.45 -7.44 21.26
N SER A 322 -12.77 -7.47 21.51
CA SER A 322 -13.60 -8.68 21.43
C SER A 322 -13.70 -9.23 20.00
N ASP A 323 -13.53 -8.37 19.00
CA ASP A 323 -13.73 -8.73 17.60
C ASP A 323 -12.45 -9.28 16.96
N LEU A 324 -11.30 -9.05 17.62
CA LEU A 324 -9.99 -9.50 17.20
C LEU A 324 -9.73 -10.95 17.59
N VAL A 325 -9.12 -11.72 16.69
CA VAL A 325 -8.69 -13.08 16.98
C VAL A 325 -7.24 -13.09 17.48
N TYR A 326 -7.02 -13.62 18.68
CA TYR A 326 -5.70 -13.74 19.29
C TYR A 326 -5.11 -15.11 19.00
N LYS A 327 -3.82 -15.15 18.64
CA LYS A 327 -3.06 -16.40 18.49
C LYS A 327 -1.88 -16.41 19.45
N SER A 328 -1.56 -17.61 19.94
CA SER A 328 -0.41 -17.83 20.81
C SER A 328 0.89 -17.69 20.02
N LYS A 329 1.79 -16.82 20.47
CA LYS A 329 3.14 -16.64 19.92
C LYS A 329 4.14 -16.66 21.07
N GLY A 330 4.57 -17.87 21.44
CA GLY A 330 5.42 -18.08 22.61
C GLY A 330 4.64 -17.80 23.92
N PRO A 331 5.11 -16.89 24.79
CA PRO A 331 4.45 -16.60 26.06
C PRO A 331 3.30 -15.59 25.97
N ILE A 332 3.07 -14.97 24.80
CA ILE A 332 2.07 -13.92 24.59
C ILE A 332 0.96 -14.36 23.63
N GLN A 333 -0.23 -13.82 23.86
CA GLN A 333 -1.36 -13.87 22.93
C GLN A 333 -1.35 -12.58 22.11
N GLU A 334 -1.13 -12.70 20.81
CA GLU A 334 -1.00 -11.58 19.88
C GLU A 334 -2.19 -11.57 18.90
N ALA A 335 -2.82 -10.42 18.76
CA ALA A 335 -3.72 -10.08 17.66
C ALA A 335 -3.13 -8.92 16.87
N ALA A 336 -3.28 -8.92 15.55
CA ALA A 336 -2.79 -7.86 14.69
C ALA A 336 -3.89 -7.41 13.74
N ALA A 337 -4.05 -6.10 13.58
CA ALA A 337 -4.96 -5.49 12.63
C ALA A 337 -4.16 -4.63 11.65
N ASN A 338 -4.36 -4.89 10.36
CA ASN A 338 -3.84 -4.05 9.29
C ASN A 338 -4.79 -2.90 9.04
N ILE A 339 -4.25 -1.68 9.03
CA ILE A 339 -4.99 -0.45 8.80
C ILE A 339 -4.46 0.17 7.54
N HIS A 340 -5.34 0.39 6.58
CA HIS A 340 -5.06 1.09 5.33
C HIS A 340 -6.03 2.24 5.18
N ALA A 341 -5.51 3.45 5.00
CA ALA A 341 -6.36 4.62 4.79
C ALA A 341 -5.85 5.46 3.62
N ARG A 342 -6.74 5.71 2.67
CA ARG A 342 -6.50 6.60 1.53
C ARG A 342 -7.30 7.87 1.69
N ILE A 343 -6.61 9.00 1.72
CA ILE A 343 -7.21 10.33 1.81
C ILE A 343 -7.17 10.95 0.42
N THR A 344 -8.33 11.30 -0.12
CA THR A 344 -8.48 11.94 -1.43
C THR A 344 -9.15 13.29 -1.27
N ASN A 345 -8.73 14.26 -2.07
CA ASN A 345 -9.43 15.53 -2.18
C ASN A 345 -10.62 15.41 -3.15
N VAL A 346 -11.47 16.43 -3.20
CA VAL A 346 -12.62 16.48 -4.12
C VAL A 346 -12.27 16.39 -5.62
N SER A 347 -11.03 16.71 -6.01
CA SER A 347 -10.54 16.56 -7.39
C SER A 347 -10.06 15.15 -7.71
N GLY A 348 -10.16 14.20 -6.77
CA GLY A 348 -9.69 12.83 -6.92
C GLY A 348 -8.17 12.66 -6.69
N ARG A 349 -7.43 13.75 -6.42
CA ARG A 349 -6.01 13.68 -6.09
C ARG A 349 -5.85 13.15 -4.66
N ARG A 350 -4.91 12.23 -4.49
CA ARG A 350 -4.56 11.68 -3.17
C ARG A 350 -3.81 12.74 -2.36
N ALA A 351 -4.30 13.03 -1.16
CA ALA A 351 -3.71 13.99 -0.23
C ALA A 351 -2.94 13.29 0.91
N GLY A 352 -3.15 11.99 1.09
CA GLY A 352 -2.42 11.19 2.06
C GLY A 352 -2.73 9.71 1.91
N LEU A 353 -1.78 8.88 2.33
CA LEU A 353 -1.89 7.44 2.41
C LEU A 353 -1.17 6.99 3.68
N PHE A 354 -1.78 6.10 4.45
CA PHE A 354 -1.04 5.39 5.49
C PHE A 354 -1.47 3.93 5.58
N GLU A 355 -0.45 3.10 5.82
CA GLU A 355 -0.56 1.67 6.02
C GLU A 355 0.20 1.32 7.29
N ASP A 356 -0.51 0.87 8.31
CA ASP A 356 0.09 0.57 9.60
C ASP A 356 -0.47 -0.75 10.13
N VAL A 357 0.38 -1.53 10.79
CA VAL A 357 -0.03 -2.76 11.49
C VAL A 357 -0.11 -2.46 12.97
N VAL A 358 -1.29 -2.63 13.56
CA VAL A 358 -1.52 -2.41 14.99
C VAL A 358 -1.60 -3.76 15.68
N THR A 359 -0.70 -4.00 16.63
CA THR A 359 -0.64 -5.24 17.40
C THR A 359 -1.16 -5.04 18.82
N SER A 360 -1.99 -5.96 19.28
CA SER A 360 -2.45 -6.06 20.67
C SER A 360 -1.89 -7.34 21.29
N ASN A 361 -1.15 -7.18 22.40
CA ASN A 361 -0.42 -8.26 23.05
C ASN A 361 -0.85 -8.39 24.50
N TYR A 362 -1.26 -9.59 24.91
CA TYR A 362 -1.63 -9.91 26.29
C TYR A 362 -0.93 -11.17 26.77
N LEU A 363 -0.67 -11.25 28.08
CA LEU A 363 -0.37 -12.53 28.72
C LEU A 363 -1.65 -13.39 28.76
N PRO A 364 -1.55 -14.73 28.77
CA PRO A 364 -2.73 -15.61 28.82
C PRO A 364 -3.71 -15.28 29.96
N GLU A 365 -3.18 -14.93 31.13
CA GLU A 365 -3.97 -14.54 32.32
C GLU A 365 -4.71 -13.20 32.16
N GLN A 366 -4.21 -12.32 31.28
CA GLN A 366 -4.74 -10.98 31.04
C GLN A 366 -5.66 -10.92 29.82
N LEU A 367 -5.74 -12.00 29.02
CA LEU A 367 -6.45 -12.01 27.76
C LEU A 367 -7.94 -11.68 27.94
N GLU A 368 -8.61 -12.25 28.93
CA GLU A 368 -10.06 -12.04 29.14
C GLU A 368 -10.38 -10.57 29.47
N ALA A 369 -9.53 -9.91 30.27
CA ALA A 369 -9.66 -8.49 30.58
C ALA A 369 -9.29 -7.61 29.36
N GLY A 370 -8.27 -8.02 28.59
CA GLY A 370 -7.84 -7.36 27.36
C GLY A 370 -8.91 -7.38 26.27
N GLN A 371 -9.61 -8.50 26.09
CA GLN A 371 -10.71 -8.67 25.13
C GLN A 371 -11.92 -7.79 25.46
N LYS A 372 -12.17 -7.48 26.74
CA LYS A 372 -13.23 -6.55 27.17
C LYS A 372 -12.85 -5.08 27.02
N SER A 373 -11.59 -4.79 26.67
CA SER A 373 -11.07 -3.44 26.49
C SER A 373 -11.18 -2.98 25.04
N ARG A 374 -10.90 -1.70 24.79
CA ARG A 374 -10.81 -1.13 23.44
C ARG A 374 -9.37 -0.70 23.17
N SER A 375 -8.87 -1.00 21.98
CA SER A 375 -7.57 -0.50 21.52
C SER A 375 -7.77 0.78 20.73
N VAL A 376 -6.88 1.76 20.93
CA VAL A 376 -6.95 3.04 20.22
C VAL A 376 -5.65 3.23 19.45
N TYR A 377 -5.78 3.59 18.19
CA TYR A 377 -4.69 3.91 17.29
C TYR A 377 -4.89 5.32 16.74
N GLN A 378 -3.81 6.08 16.56
CA GLN A 378 -3.89 7.41 15.98
C GLN A 378 -2.77 7.67 14.97
N LYS A 379 -3.17 8.21 13.82
CA LYS A 379 -2.27 8.73 12.79
C LYS A 379 -2.52 10.22 12.58
N ASP A 380 -1.45 11.01 12.58
CA ASP A 380 -1.49 12.44 12.33
C ASP A 380 -0.95 12.72 10.93
N LEU A 381 -1.70 13.49 10.14
CA LEU A 381 -1.31 14.01 8.83
C LEU A 381 -1.46 15.53 8.81
N ILE A 382 -0.62 16.22 8.05
CA ILE A 382 -0.79 17.66 7.82
C ILE A 382 -1.51 17.83 6.49
N LEU A 383 -2.71 18.40 6.53
CA LEU A 383 -3.54 18.63 5.35
C LEU A 383 -3.80 20.13 5.17
N PRO A 384 -3.74 20.65 3.93
CA PRO A 384 -4.22 21.99 3.63
C PRO A 384 -5.74 22.11 3.84
N PRO A 385 -6.27 23.31 4.16
CA PRO A 385 -7.70 23.55 4.21
C PRO A 385 -8.41 23.13 2.92
N GLY A 386 -9.50 22.39 3.04
CA GLY A 386 -10.20 21.82 1.90
C GLY A 386 -11.14 20.68 2.26
N THR A 387 -11.84 20.16 1.25
CA THR A 387 -12.75 19.03 1.41
C THR A 387 -12.08 17.74 0.95
N TYR A 388 -12.17 16.71 1.77
CA TYR A 388 -11.52 15.42 1.57
C TYR A 388 -12.50 14.28 1.85
N LYS A 389 -12.11 13.09 1.39
CA LYS A 389 -12.72 11.81 1.72
C LYS A 389 -11.62 10.89 2.23
N VAL A 390 -11.90 10.18 3.32
CA VAL A 390 -11.09 9.04 3.75
C VAL A 390 -11.79 7.74 3.37
N ASP A 391 -11.07 6.89 2.65
CA ASP A 391 -11.39 5.49 2.42
C ASP A 391 -10.51 4.67 3.36
N LEU A 392 -11.09 4.20 4.46
CA LEU A 392 -10.40 3.45 5.50
C LEU A 392 -10.80 1.98 5.42
N VAL A 393 -9.82 1.11 5.55
CA VAL A 393 -10.00 -0.33 5.58
C VAL A 393 -9.18 -0.89 6.73
N ILE A 394 -9.84 -1.66 7.59
CA ILE A 394 -9.24 -2.31 8.74
C ILE A 394 -9.46 -3.81 8.58
N ARG A 395 -8.40 -4.62 8.67
CA ARG A 395 -8.47 -6.06 8.54
C ARG A 395 -7.75 -6.75 9.69
N ASP A 396 -8.44 -7.63 10.40
CA ASP A 396 -7.78 -8.53 11.36
C ASP A 396 -6.94 -9.55 10.60
N VAL A 397 -5.64 -9.60 10.91
CA VAL A 397 -4.66 -10.49 10.27
C VAL A 397 -4.98 -11.95 10.56
N ASN A 398 -5.56 -12.25 11.73
CA ASN A 398 -5.75 -13.62 12.17
C ASN A 398 -7.05 -14.25 11.65
N SER A 399 -8.16 -13.51 11.64
CA SER A 399 -9.45 -13.98 11.13
C SER A 399 -9.73 -13.61 9.67
N GLY A 400 -9.09 -12.56 9.15
CA GLY A 400 -9.41 -11.98 7.86
C GLY A 400 -10.69 -11.11 7.85
N ARG A 401 -11.36 -10.94 9.00
CA ARG A 401 -12.50 -10.01 9.13
C ARG A 401 -12.06 -8.60 8.77
N THR A 402 -12.92 -7.89 8.05
CA THR A 402 -12.60 -6.57 7.50
C THR A 402 -13.74 -5.60 7.80
N ASP A 403 -13.41 -4.35 8.10
CA ASP A 403 -14.33 -3.21 8.14
C ASP A 403 -13.85 -2.13 7.16
N ILE A 404 -14.79 -1.51 6.46
CA ILE A 404 -14.53 -0.50 5.44
C ILE A 404 -15.38 0.73 5.76
N LYS A 405 -14.74 1.89 5.89
CA LYS A 405 -15.40 3.18 6.13
C LYS A 405 -15.07 4.17 5.03
N HIS A 406 -16.12 4.78 4.50
CA HIS A 406 -16.02 5.92 3.60
C HIS A 406 -16.58 7.15 4.31
N GLN A 407 -15.72 8.12 4.62
CA GLN A 407 -16.15 9.33 5.34
C GLN A 407 -15.61 10.59 4.64
N GLY A 408 -16.53 11.47 4.24
CA GLY A 408 -16.19 12.82 3.83
C GLY A 408 -15.91 13.71 5.05
N PHE A 409 -14.92 14.59 4.96
CA PHE A 409 -14.61 15.57 5.99
C PHE A 409 -14.08 16.87 5.39
N VAL A 410 -14.22 17.97 6.15
CA VAL A 410 -13.76 19.29 5.73
C VAL A 410 -12.68 19.75 6.69
N VAL A 411 -11.47 19.95 6.18
CA VAL A 411 -10.36 20.54 6.92
C VAL A 411 -10.58 22.05 6.99
N PRO A 412 -10.74 22.62 8.20
CA PRO A 412 -11.06 24.03 8.37
C PRO A 412 -9.88 24.93 7.97
N ARG A 413 -10.18 26.17 7.59
CA ARG A 413 -9.15 27.23 7.45
C ARG A 413 -9.07 28.02 8.74
N TYR A 414 -7.85 28.25 9.25
CA TYR A 414 -7.62 29.09 10.42
C TYR A 414 -7.07 30.45 9.99
N SER A 415 -7.66 31.52 10.51
CA SER A 415 -7.11 32.89 10.38
C SER A 415 -6.19 33.19 11.58
N GLU A 416 -5.21 34.07 11.42
CA GLU A 416 -4.35 34.53 12.51
C GLU A 416 -4.98 35.67 13.34
N SER A 417 -5.97 36.37 12.80
CA SER A 417 -6.58 37.55 13.44
C SER A 417 -7.96 37.29 14.07
N GLU A 418 -8.51 36.09 13.88
CA GLU A 418 -9.86 35.76 14.33
C GLU A 418 -9.86 34.70 15.43
N LEU A 419 -10.66 34.95 16.47
CA LEU A 419 -10.91 33.98 17.53
C LEU A 419 -11.43 32.68 16.92
N SER A 420 -10.69 31.59 17.11
CA SER A 420 -11.01 30.28 16.54
C SER A 420 -10.59 29.15 17.48
N SER A 421 -10.95 27.91 17.13
CA SER A 421 -10.63 26.74 17.95
C SER A 421 -10.30 25.51 17.12
N SER A 422 -9.53 24.59 17.71
CA SER A 422 -9.45 23.20 17.26
C SER A 422 -10.82 22.52 17.33
N THR A 423 -10.89 21.29 16.83
CA THR A 423 -12.00 20.37 17.15
C THR A 423 -12.11 20.21 18.66
N LEU A 424 -13.35 20.10 19.16
CA LEU A 424 -13.61 19.71 20.54
C LEU A 424 -13.44 18.19 20.64
N VAL A 425 -12.32 17.74 21.17
CA VAL A 425 -12.00 16.32 21.28
C VAL A 425 -12.69 15.74 22.51
N LEU A 426 -13.59 14.78 22.28
CA LEU A 426 -14.12 13.92 23.32
C LEU A 426 -13.09 12.84 23.64
N ALA A 427 -12.53 12.88 24.84
CA ALA A 427 -11.46 11.99 25.28
C ALA A 427 -11.97 10.96 26.29
N SER A 428 -11.44 9.74 26.20
CA SER A 428 -11.59 8.72 27.23
C SER A 428 -10.63 8.94 28.40
N ARG A 429 -9.49 9.61 28.13
CA ARG A 429 -8.45 9.87 29.11
C ARG A 429 -7.67 11.14 28.76
N ILE A 430 -7.42 11.96 29.76
CA ILE A 430 -6.57 13.16 29.68
C ILE A 430 -5.61 13.12 30.87
N GLU A 431 -4.30 13.08 30.59
CA GLU A 431 -3.26 13.01 31.62
C GLU A 431 -2.16 14.06 31.36
N PRO A 432 -1.78 14.88 32.35
CA PRO A 432 -0.64 15.77 32.22
C PRO A 432 0.68 14.97 32.28
N LEU A 433 1.64 15.33 31.42
CA LEU A 433 2.96 14.67 31.35
C LEU A 433 3.94 15.14 32.44
N ASN A 434 3.58 16.20 33.19
CA ASN A 434 4.36 16.74 34.31
C ASN A 434 5.85 16.94 33.98
N GLY A 435 6.15 17.51 32.81
CA GLY A 435 7.51 17.82 32.37
C GLY A 435 8.27 16.68 31.70
N ARG A 436 7.68 15.48 31.56
CA ARG A 436 8.28 14.40 30.75
C ARG A 436 8.10 14.72 29.27
N LEU A 437 9.20 14.89 28.54
CA LEU A 437 9.19 14.92 27.08
C LEU A 437 8.75 13.54 26.59
N ALA A 438 7.52 13.43 26.13
CA ALA A 438 7.00 12.23 25.49
C ALA A 438 6.76 12.53 24.01
N THR A 439 7.28 11.67 23.14
CA THR A 439 6.99 11.68 21.71
C THR A 439 6.19 10.44 21.37
N GLY A 440 5.15 10.57 20.56
CA GLY A 440 4.33 9.44 20.14
C GLY A 440 2.85 9.79 19.98
N GLN A 441 2.05 8.76 19.75
CA GLN A 441 0.61 8.89 19.58
C GLN A 441 -0.03 9.52 20.85
N PHE A 442 -1.11 10.26 20.65
CA PHE A 442 -1.92 10.88 21.71
C PHE A 442 -1.23 12.01 22.49
N ILE A 443 0.01 12.37 22.17
CA ILE A 443 0.69 13.49 22.83
C ILE A 443 0.25 14.81 22.19
N ARG A 444 -0.23 15.74 23.03
CA ARG A 444 -0.69 17.07 22.67
C ARG A 444 -0.09 18.10 23.62
N GLY A 445 1.05 18.66 23.22
CA GLY A 445 1.83 19.57 24.06
C GLY A 445 2.32 18.86 25.33
N GLN A 446 1.92 19.35 26.50
CA GLN A 446 2.29 18.77 27.80
C GLN A 446 1.27 17.74 28.34
N MET A 447 0.34 17.28 27.50
CA MET A 447 -0.69 16.33 27.91
C MET A 447 -0.74 15.13 26.97
N LYS A 448 -1.14 13.99 27.51
CA LYS A 448 -1.57 12.81 26.77
C LYS A 448 -3.10 12.81 26.72
N VAL A 449 -3.65 12.93 25.52
CA VAL A 449 -5.09 13.01 25.25
C VAL A 449 -5.45 11.81 24.38
N ILE A 450 -6.18 10.85 24.93
CA ILE A 450 -6.65 9.68 24.19
C ILE A 450 -8.11 9.93 23.81
N PRO A 451 -8.41 10.19 22.51
CA PRO A 451 -9.78 10.42 22.06
C PRO A 451 -10.64 9.17 22.25
N ASN A 452 -11.94 9.36 22.39
CA ASN A 452 -12.95 8.30 22.35
C ASN A 452 -13.68 8.39 21.01
N ALA A 453 -13.28 7.56 20.05
CA ALA A 453 -13.75 7.68 18.67
C ALA A 453 -15.22 7.26 18.47
N THR A 454 -15.80 6.53 19.43
CA THR A 454 -17.22 6.15 19.39
C THR A 454 -18.13 7.14 20.12
N ALA A 455 -17.56 8.07 20.90
CA ALA A 455 -18.29 8.99 21.78
C ALA A 455 -19.24 8.27 22.77
N GLU A 456 -18.97 7.02 23.10
CA GLU A 456 -19.73 6.22 24.07
C GLU A 456 -19.02 6.17 25.42
N TYR A 457 -19.74 6.49 26.49
CA TYR A 457 -19.21 6.54 27.85
C TYR A 457 -20.07 5.72 28.79
N LYS A 458 -19.45 5.03 29.74
CA LYS A 458 -20.17 4.41 30.86
C LYS A 458 -20.42 5.46 31.96
N ALA A 459 -21.47 5.27 32.75
CA ALA A 459 -21.84 6.23 33.81
C ALA A 459 -20.77 6.38 34.91
N ASP A 460 -19.92 5.37 35.10
CA ASP A 460 -18.79 5.37 36.03
C ASP A 460 -17.53 6.06 35.46
N GLN A 461 -17.50 6.33 34.15
CA GLN A 461 -16.41 7.06 33.49
C GLN A 461 -16.58 8.57 33.59
N ALA A 462 -15.50 9.29 33.29
CA ALA A 462 -15.52 10.75 33.12
C ALA A 462 -15.44 11.10 31.63
N LEU A 463 -16.20 12.11 31.23
CA LEU A 463 -16.10 12.72 29.91
C LEU A 463 -14.90 13.66 29.87
N GLY A 464 -13.87 13.31 29.10
CA GLY A 464 -12.75 14.20 28.82
C GLY A 464 -13.13 15.18 27.71
N LEU A 465 -12.93 16.47 27.96
CA LEU A 465 -13.03 17.53 26.97
C LEU A 465 -11.65 18.14 26.75
N TYR A 466 -11.18 18.13 25.50
CA TYR A 466 -9.94 18.76 25.11
C TYR A 466 -10.13 19.66 23.89
N MET A 467 -9.68 20.91 23.96
CA MET A 467 -9.76 21.86 22.85
C MET A 467 -8.68 22.93 22.97
N GLN A 468 -8.14 23.38 21.85
CA GLN A 468 -7.27 24.56 21.80
C GLN A 468 -8.05 25.75 21.23
N VAL A 469 -7.92 26.90 21.89
CA VAL A 469 -8.50 28.18 21.47
C VAL A 469 -7.36 29.09 21.04
N TYR A 470 -7.54 29.73 19.89
CA TYR A 470 -6.52 30.52 19.22
C TYR A 470 -6.91 31.99 19.09
N ASN A 471 -5.90 32.85 19.03
CA ASN A 471 -6.01 34.30 18.79
C ASN A 471 -6.89 35.01 19.82
N VAL A 472 -6.75 34.62 21.08
CA VAL A 472 -7.39 35.31 22.20
C VAL A 472 -6.69 36.64 22.43
N ALA A 473 -7.44 37.73 22.47
CA ALA A 473 -6.90 39.06 22.66
C ALA A 473 -6.31 39.24 24.07
N ILE A 474 -5.18 39.95 24.15
CA ILE A 474 -4.47 40.23 25.39
C ILE A 474 -4.92 41.60 25.89
N ASP A 475 -5.39 41.65 27.13
CA ASP A 475 -5.67 42.92 27.80
C ASP A 475 -4.35 43.65 28.09
N GLN A 476 -4.23 44.89 27.61
CA GLN A 476 -3.02 45.69 27.76
C GLN A 476 -2.73 46.09 29.22
N ALA A 477 -3.75 46.16 30.08
CA ALA A 477 -3.58 46.49 31.49
C ALA A 477 -3.03 45.32 32.30
N THR A 478 -3.53 44.11 32.04
CA THR A 478 -3.17 42.90 32.79
C THR A 478 -2.08 42.06 32.10
N LEU A 479 -1.76 42.36 30.84
CA LEU A 479 -0.87 41.61 29.95
C LEU A 479 -1.25 40.12 29.84
N ARG A 480 -2.53 39.81 30.06
CA ARG A 480 -3.09 38.46 30.03
C ARG A 480 -4.41 38.48 29.24
N PRO A 481 -4.78 37.37 28.59
CA PRO A 481 -6.10 37.27 27.98
C PRO A 481 -7.20 37.19 29.02
N SER A 482 -8.38 37.72 28.68
CA SER A 482 -9.60 37.66 29.49
C SER A 482 -10.66 36.87 28.73
N VAL A 483 -10.97 35.67 29.21
CA VAL A 483 -11.96 34.78 28.60
C VAL A 483 -12.94 34.24 29.61
N ASP A 484 -14.20 34.13 29.18
CA ASP A 484 -15.24 33.37 29.87
C ASP A 484 -15.58 32.12 29.06
N ILE A 485 -15.38 30.96 29.67
CA ILE A 485 -15.68 29.67 29.07
C ILE A 485 -16.85 29.05 29.81
N GLU A 486 -17.91 28.71 29.07
CA GLU A 486 -19.12 28.10 29.59
C GLU A 486 -19.30 26.72 28.98
N TYR A 487 -19.44 25.72 29.85
CA TYR A 487 -19.70 24.34 29.47
C TYR A 487 -21.17 24.03 29.78
N VAL A 488 -21.88 23.52 28.78
CA VAL A 488 -23.29 23.17 28.91
C VAL A 488 -23.48 21.75 28.37
N ILE A 489 -24.09 20.88 29.18
CA ILE A 489 -24.54 19.55 28.73
C ILE A 489 -26.06 19.53 28.74
N THR A 490 -26.66 19.19 27.60
CA THR A 490 -28.11 19.06 27.39
C THR A 490 -28.44 17.63 26.96
N HIS A 491 -29.68 17.18 27.19
CA HIS A 491 -30.15 15.95 26.53
C HIS A 491 -30.25 16.20 25.03
N SER A 492 -29.77 15.27 24.20
CA SER A 492 -29.79 15.45 22.75
C SER A 492 -31.24 15.60 22.23
N GLY A 493 -31.49 16.66 21.47
CA GLY A 493 -32.84 17.02 20.99
C GLY A 493 -33.80 17.64 22.02
N LYS A 494 -33.33 17.99 23.22
CA LYS A 494 -34.10 18.73 24.23
C LYS A 494 -33.25 19.87 24.81
N ASP A 495 -33.79 21.08 24.87
CA ASP A 495 -33.11 22.25 25.49
C ASP A 495 -33.04 22.18 27.03
N LYS A 496 -33.16 20.99 27.62
CA LYS A 496 -33.07 20.80 29.06
C LYS A 496 -31.61 20.65 29.47
N GLU A 497 -31.06 21.73 30.02
CA GLU A 497 -29.74 21.77 30.64
C GLU A 497 -29.66 20.77 31.81
N VAL A 498 -28.59 19.97 31.86
CA VAL A 498 -28.35 18.98 32.90
C VAL A 498 -27.15 19.37 33.75
N ILE A 499 -26.08 19.83 33.10
CA ILE A 499 -24.87 20.31 33.74
C ILE A 499 -24.49 21.63 33.09
N LYS A 500 -24.20 22.63 33.92
CA LYS A 500 -23.70 23.94 33.47
C LYS A 500 -22.68 24.47 34.45
N PHE A 501 -21.53 24.88 33.95
CA PHE A 501 -20.51 25.54 34.75
C PHE A 501 -19.66 26.47 33.90
N LYS A 502 -19.02 27.43 34.57
CA LYS A 502 -18.15 28.43 33.94
C LYS A 502 -16.72 28.34 34.47
N GLU A 503 -15.75 28.72 33.65
CA GLU A 503 -14.36 28.88 34.03
C GLU A 503 -13.72 30.09 33.31
N ASP A 504 -12.56 30.50 33.79
CA ASP A 504 -11.73 31.60 33.28
C ASP A 504 -10.51 31.11 32.47
N GLY A 505 -10.47 29.82 32.12
CA GLY A 505 -9.37 29.19 31.39
C GLY A 505 -8.11 28.90 32.23
N LYS A 506 -8.12 29.20 33.54
CA LYS A 506 -7.02 28.91 34.49
C LYS A 506 -7.33 27.77 35.44
N SER A 507 -8.54 27.23 35.35
CA SER A 507 -9.04 26.19 36.24
C SER A 507 -8.76 24.79 35.68
N GLY A 508 -8.47 23.84 36.56
CA GLY A 508 -8.28 22.43 36.17
C GLY A 508 -6.94 22.18 35.47
N MET A 509 -6.98 21.49 34.33
CA MET A 509 -5.79 21.16 33.52
C MET A 509 -5.57 22.15 32.36
N SER A 510 -6.35 23.22 32.31
CA SER A 510 -6.25 24.22 31.25
C SER A 510 -4.97 25.04 31.38
N VAL A 511 -4.30 25.30 30.25
CA VAL A 511 -3.01 26.00 30.20
C VAL A 511 -3.08 27.19 29.26
N LEU A 512 -2.57 28.32 29.70
CA LEU A 512 -2.54 29.57 28.96
C LEU A 512 -1.13 29.84 28.43
N ASN A 513 -1.01 30.08 27.12
CA ASN A 513 0.27 30.36 26.47
C ASN A 513 0.10 31.52 25.47
N GLY A 514 0.35 32.75 25.94
CA GLY A 514 0.17 33.95 25.14
C GLY A 514 -1.26 34.12 24.65
N GLN A 515 -1.44 34.09 23.33
CA GLN A 515 -2.76 34.21 22.66
C GLN A 515 -3.46 32.85 22.44
N GLN A 516 -2.89 31.76 22.94
CA GLN A 516 -3.48 30.42 22.85
C GLN A 516 -3.87 29.91 24.25
N ILE A 517 -5.05 29.31 24.34
CA ILE A 517 -5.54 28.65 25.54
C ILE A 517 -5.81 27.19 25.23
N THR A 518 -5.24 26.28 26.01
CA THR A 518 -5.56 24.86 25.94
C THR A 518 -6.55 24.52 27.03
N LEU A 519 -7.75 24.09 26.65
CA LEU A 519 -8.81 23.66 27.54
C LEU A 519 -8.74 22.16 27.73
N ALA A 520 -8.69 21.70 28.98
CA ALA A 520 -8.65 20.29 29.33
C ALA A 520 -9.42 20.04 30.63
N ARG A 521 -10.50 19.24 30.54
CA ARG A 521 -11.39 18.99 31.68
C ARG A 521 -11.95 17.57 31.68
N LEU A 522 -12.15 17.02 32.87
CA LEU A 522 -12.84 15.74 33.09
C LEU A 522 -14.16 16.03 33.81
N ILE A 523 -15.28 15.63 33.20
CA ILE A 523 -16.62 15.82 33.75
C ILE A 523 -17.15 14.45 34.22
N PRO A 524 -17.41 14.25 35.53
CA PRO A 524 -17.99 13.01 36.03
C PRO A 524 -19.40 12.78 35.48
N LEU A 525 -19.68 11.57 34.97
CA LEU A 525 -20.98 11.24 34.34
C LEU A 525 -21.97 10.53 35.27
N LYS A 526 -21.61 10.30 36.54
CA LYS A 526 -22.41 9.53 37.51
C LYS A 526 -23.84 10.04 37.71
N GLN A 527 -24.09 11.32 37.43
CA GLN A 527 -25.40 11.97 37.59
C GLN A 527 -26.27 11.88 36.33
N LEU A 528 -25.70 11.43 35.21
CA LEU A 528 -26.40 11.29 33.94
C LEU A 528 -27.00 9.89 33.83
N GLN A 529 -28.23 9.83 33.33
CA GLN A 529 -28.87 8.57 33.00
C GLN A 529 -28.37 8.09 31.63
N PRO A 530 -28.49 6.79 31.32
CA PRO A 530 -28.20 6.31 29.97
C PRO A 530 -29.05 7.02 28.91
N GLY A 531 -28.40 7.55 27.87
CA GLY A 531 -29.03 8.38 26.84
C GLY A 531 -28.02 9.18 26.01
N SER A 532 -28.52 9.87 24.99
CA SER A 532 -27.72 10.76 24.14
C SER A 532 -27.73 12.20 24.70
N TYR A 533 -26.58 12.84 24.72
CA TYR A 533 -26.35 14.17 25.27
C TYR A 533 -25.52 15.02 24.31
N ASP A 534 -25.81 16.32 24.27
CA ASP A 534 -24.98 17.30 23.57
C ASP A 534 -24.10 18.00 24.60
N VAL A 535 -22.80 18.12 24.30
CA VAL A 535 -21.87 18.94 25.07
C VAL A 535 -21.49 20.17 24.24
N ALA A 536 -21.74 21.35 24.80
CA ALA A 536 -21.41 22.63 24.20
C ALA A 536 -20.34 23.35 25.04
N VAL A 537 -19.29 23.82 24.37
CA VAL A 537 -18.28 24.70 24.96
C VAL A 537 -18.39 26.05 24.27
N LYS A 538 -18.84 27.05 25.00
CA LYS A 538 -18.93 28.43 24.56
C LYS A 538 -17.75 29.20 25.12
N VAL A 539 -17.00 29.87 24.27
CA VAL A 539 -15.85 30.71 24.65
C VAL A 539 -16.16 32.15 24.27
N THR A 540 -16.02 33.07 25.22
CA THR A 540 -16.21 34.50 25.04
C THR A 540 -14.90 35.21 25.37
N ASP A 541 -14.35 35.93 24.40
CA ASP A 541 -13.21 36.82 24.58
C ASP A 541 -13.74 38.19 25.03
N ASN A 542 -13.46 38.55 26.28
CA ASN A 542 -13.94 39.78 26.89
C ASN A 542 -13.21 41.03 26.40
N VAL A 543 -12.01 40.87 25.81
CA VAL A 543 -11.21 41.97 25.28
C VAL A 543 -11.65 42.30 23.86
N ALA A 544 -11.80 41.28 23.02
CA ALA A 544 -12.24 41.44 21.64
C ALA A 544 -13.77 41.53 21.49
N GLY A 545 -14.54 41.17 22.51
CA GLY A 545 -16.01 41.08 22.46
C GLY A 545 -16.55 40.00 21.53
N LYS A 546 -15.72 39.02 21.16
CA LYS A 546 -16.07 37.93 20.23
C LYS A 546 -16.39 36.65 21.00
N SER A 547 -17.28 35.82 20.46
CA SER A 547 -17.56 34.51 21.04
C SER A 547 -17.81 33.46 19.97
N PHE A 548 -17.56 32.20 20.30
CA PHE A 548 -17.94 31.05 19.48
C PHE A 548 -18.41 29.91 20.39
N THR A 549 -19.16 28.98 19.81
CA THR A 549 -19.62 27.76 20.49
C THR A 549 -19.25 26.54 19.66
N ARG A 550 -18.63 25.54 20.29
CA ARG A 550 -18.43 24.21 19.72
C ARG A 550 -19.36 23.22 20.39
N LYS A 551 -19.98 22.35 19.61
CA LYS A 551 -20.91 21.34 20.09
C LYS A 551 -20.49 19.97 19.57
N GLU A 552 -20.56 18.98 20.44
CA GLU A 552 -20.35 17.57 20.11
C GLU A 552 -21.43 16.71 20.79
N VAL A 553 -21.68 15.52 20.24
CA VAL A 553 -22.67 14.58 20.78
C VAL A 553 -21.96 13.40 21.41
N PHE A 554 -22.43 12.95 22.57
CA PHE A 554 -21.95 11.73 23.22
C PHE A 554 -23.10 10.92 23.80
N THR A 555 -22.89 9.62 23.95
CA THR A 555 -23.90 8.70 24.49
C THR A 555 -23.41 8.10 25.81
N VAL A 556 -24.26 8.14 26.82
CA VAL A 556 -24.05 7.41 28.08
C VAL A 556 -24.72 6.04 27.95
N VAL A 557 -23.93 4.97 28.04
CA VAL A 557 -24.42 3.58 28.00
C VAL A 557 -24.52 2.99 29.40
N LYS A 558 -25.39 1.99 29.57
CA LYS A 558 -25.49 1.24 30.84
C LYS A 558 -24.17 0.53 31.11
N SER A 559 -23.69 0.59 32.35
CA SER A 559 -22.60 -0.26 32.81
C SER A 559 -23.09 -1.71 32.80
N SER A 560 -22.48 -2.53 31.94
CA SER A 560 -22.72 -3.98 31.81
C SER A 560 -22.22 -4.75 33.02
#